data_AF-A0A6G3XX60-F1
#
_entry.id   AF-A0A6G3XX60-F1
#
_cell.length_a   1.000
_cell.length_b   1.000
_cell.length_c   1.000
_cell.angle_alpha   90.00
_cell.angle_beta   90.00
_cell.angle_gamma   90.00
#
_symmetry.space_group_name_H-M   'P 1'
#
loop_
_entity.id
_entity.type
_entity.pdbx_description
1 polymer ?
#
loop_
_entity_poly.entity_id
_entity_poly.type
_entity_poly.pdbx_seq_one_letter_code
_entity_poly.pdbx_strand_id
1 'polypeptide(L)'
;PVIGVRSFGSDPAAVAALVAEQVKGYQGAGIASTAKHFPGHGDTSTDSHTGLPVINHTRAQWEELDAPPFRAAIRARIDSIMTAHIVVPALDPS
;
A
#
# COMPACT_ATOMS: atom_id res chain seq x y z
N PRO A 1 15.45 5.21 -3.17
CA PRO A 1 14.02 4.93 -2.85
C PRO A 1 13.65 3.48 -3.20
N VAL A 2 13.11 2.72 -2.24
CA VAL A 2 12.86 1.26 -2.37
C VAL A 2 11.58 0.93 -3.17
N ILE A 3 10.60 1.84 -3.18
CA ILE A 3 9.37 1.71 -3.99
C ILE A 3 9.60 2.25 -5.41
N GLY A 4 9.80 3.56 -5.57
CA GLY A 4 10.10 4.18 -6.87
C GLY A 4 9.16 3.71 -7.99
N VAL A 5 9.73 3.22 -9.10
CA VAL A 5 9.02 2.72 -10.29
C VAL A 5 8.17 1.46 -10.07
N ARG A 6 8.15 0.91 -8.85
CA ARG A 6 7.31 -0.25 -8.49
C ARG A 6 5.90 0.15 -8.07
N SER A 7 5.65 1.44 -7.83
CA SER A 7 4.29 1.98 -7.65
C SER A 7 3.70 2.37 -9.00
N PHE A 8 2.38 2.28 -9.13
CA PHE A 8 1.66 2.82 -10.29
C PHE A 8 1.74 4.35 -10.39
N GLY A 9 2.04 5.05 -9.30
CA GLY A 9 2.15 6.50 -9.27
C GLY A 9 1.97 7.08 -7.86
N SER A 10 1.72 8.39 -7.80
CA SER A 10 1.52 9.15 -6.57
C SER A 10 0.11 9.71 -6.39
N ASP A 11 -0.78 9.60 -7.39
CA ASP A 11 -2.19 9.97 -7.26
C ASP A 11 -2.98 8.79 -6.64
N PRO A 12 -3.50 8.92 -5.40
CA PRO A 12 -4.20 7.83 -4.73
C PRO A 12 -5.42 7.31 -5.50
N ALA A 13 -6.13 8.19 -6.23
CA ALA A 13 -7.32 7.80 -6.98
C ALA A 13 -6.95 6.98 -8.23
N ALA A 14 -5.96 7.42 -9.00
CA ALA A 14 -5.45 6.69 -10.14
C ALA A 14 -4.86 5.33 -9.73
N VAL A 15 -4.06 5.31 -8.66
CA VAL A 15 -3.48 4.06 -8.14
C VAL A 15 -4.58 3.11 -7.66
N ALA A 16 -5.60 3.59 -6.95
CA ALA A 16 -6.71 2.77 -6.49
C ALA A 16 -7.50 2.12 -7.65
N ALA A 17 -7.75 2.86 -8.74
CA ALA A 17 -8.41 2.32 -9.93
C ALA A 17 -7.57 1.20 -10.58
N LEU A 18 -6.27 1.45 -10.79
CA LEU A 18 -5.37 0.47 -11.39
C LEU A 18 -5.18 -0.78 -10.53
N VAL A 19 -5.10 -0.63 -9.20
CA VAL A 19 -5.03 -1.75 -8.26
C VAL A 19 -6.27 -2.63 -8.39
N ALA A 20 -7.47 -2.05 -8.42
CA ALA A 20 -8.70 -2.85 -8.55
C ALA A 20 -8.72 -3.70 -9.84
N GLU A 21 -8.28 -3.13 -10.96
CA GLU A 21 -8.22 -3.86 -12.23
C GLU A 21 -7.09 -4.90 -12.25
N GLN A 22 -5.94 -4.62 -11.63
CA GLN A 22 -4.86 -5.59 -11.51
C GLN A 22 -5.29 -6.82 -10.69
N VAL A 23 -6.02 -6.62 -9.59
CA VAL A 23 -6.56 -7.72 -8.78
C VAL A 23 -7.50 -8.59 -9.60
N LYS A 24 -8.47 -7.99 -10.29
CA LYS A 24 -9.41 -8.71 -11.16
C LYS A 24 -8.69 -9.46 -12.28
N GLY A 25 -7.68 -8.85 -12.88
CA GLY A 25 -6.89 -9.45 -13.95
C GLY A 25 -6.15 -10.71 -13.51
N TYR A 26 -5.42 -10.64 -12.39
CA TYR A 26 -4.72 -11.80 -11.86
C TYR A 26 -5.68 -12.90 -11.41
N GLN A 27 -6.69 -12.55 -10.60
CA GLN A 27 -7.62 -13.55 -10.07
C GLN A 27 -8.52 -14.15 -11.15
N GLY A 28 -8.89 -13.39 -12.18
CA GLY A 28 -9.61 -13.89 -13.35
C GLY A 28 -8.80 -14.91 -14.18
N ALA A 29 -7.47 -14.86 -14.10
CA ALA A 29 -6.57 -15.86 -14.67
C ALA A 29 -6.26 -17.01 -13.71
N GLY A 30 -6.93 -17.10 -12.55
CA GLY A 30 -6.68 -18.12 -11.53
C GLY A 30 -5.40 -17.90 -10.71
N ILE A 31 -4.84 -16.68 -10.73
CA ILE A 31 -3.62 -16.33 -9.99
C ILE A 31 -4.01 -15.57 -8.72
N ALA A 32 -3.57 -16.06 -7.57
CA ALA A 32 -3.77 -15.38 -6.30
C ALA A 32 -3.02 -14.03 -6.26
N SER A 33 -3.64 -13.00 -5.68
CA SER A 33 -3.07 -11.66 -5.64
C SER A 33 -2.81 -11.13 -4.22
N THR A 34 -1.79 -10.28 -4.09
CA THR A 34 -1.36 -9.71 -2.81
C THR A 34 -1.11 -8.20 -2.93
N ALA A 35 -1.87 -7.39 -2.19
CA ALA A 35 -1.60 -5.96 -2.09
C ALA A 35 -0.44 -5.70 -1.10
N LYS A 36 0.51 -4.83 -1.46
CA LYS A 36 1.68 -4.53 -0.62
C LYS A 36 2.24 -3.13 -0.84
N HIS A 37 2.91 -2.52 0.14
CA HIS A 37 3.16 -3.02 1.49
C HIS A 37 2.30 -2.21 2.48
N PHE A 38 1.40 -2.87 3.20
CA PHE A 38 0.49 -2.23 4.15
C PHE A 38 1.23 -1.81 5.44
N PRO A 39 0.95 -0.64 6.05
CA PRO A 39 -0.12 0.31 5.73
C PRO A 39 0.20 1.37 4.66
N GLY A 40 1.42 1.37 4.10
CA GLY A 40 1.87 2.33 3.09
C GLY A 40 3.38 2.60 3.22
N HIS A 41 4.18 2.16 2.24
CA HIS A 41 5.65 2.31 2.23
C HIS A 41 6.11 3.46 1.30
N GLY A 42 5.17 4.18 0.68
CA GLY A 42 5.48 5.14 -0.39
C GLY A 42 6.31 6.34 0.06
N ASP A 43 6.17 6.75 1.33
CA ASP A 43 6.77 7.98 1.86
C ASP A 43 7.92 7.73 2.85
N THR A 44 8.96 7.01 2.41
CA THR A 44 10.18 6.85 3.20
C THR A 44 11.45 6.97 2.35
N SER A 45 12.47 7.61 2.94
CA SER A 45 13.85 7.61 2.43
C SER A 45 14.71 6.50 3.04
N THR A 46 14.28 5.93 4.16
CA THR A 46 14.94 4.79 4.83
C THR A 46 14.55 3.48 4.17
N ASP A 47 15.55 2.65 3.89
CA ASP A 47 15.36 1.29 3.42
C ASP A 47 14.99 0.37 4.61
N SER A 48 13.81 -0.25 4.55
CA SER A 48 13.36 -1.20 5.58
C SER A 48 14.19 -2.48 5.66
N HIS A 49 15.09 -2.75 4.71
CA HIS A 49 16.03 -3.86 4.81
C HIS A 49 17.21 -3.57 5.76
N THR A 50 17.51 -2.30 6.01
CA THR A 50 18.70 -1.87 6.78
C THR A 50 18.37 -0.99 7.99
N GLY A 51 17.11 -0.56 8.14
CA GLY A 51 16.62 0.18 9.29
C GLY A 51 15.10 0.08 9.40
N LEU A 52 14.53 0.83 10.35
CA LEU A 52 13.09 0.87 10.59
C LEU A 52 12.51 2.22 10.14
N PRO A 53 11.83 2.29 8.98
CA PRO A 53 11.13 3.49 8.55
C PRO A 53 10.01 3.86 9.52
N VAL A 54 9.89 5.16 9.80
CA VAL A 54 8.78 5.74 10.56
C VAL A 54 8.03 6.70 9.65
N ILE A 55 6.77 6.39 9.35
CA ILE A 55 5.88 7.25 8.57
C ILE A 55 5.08 8.11 9.55
N ASN A 56 5.28 9.42 9.48
CA ASN A 56 4.68 10.39 10.41
C ASN A 56 3.38 11.00 9.88
N HIS A 57 2.75 10.38 8.88
CA HIS A 57 1.42 10.76 8.44
C HIS A 57 0.45 10.76 9.62
N THR A 58 -0.36 11.81 9.72
CA THR A 58 -1.55 11.78 10.57
C THR A 58 -2.53 10.73 10.06
N ARG A 59 -3.48 10.30 10.89
CA ARG A 59 -4.56 9.41 10.46
C ARG A 59 -5.33 9.96 9.26
N ALA A 60 -5.59 11.27 9.22
CA ALA A 60 -6.28 11.92 8.10
C ALA A 60 -5.46 11.84 6.80
N GLN A 61 -4.15 12.13 6.86
CA GLN A 61 -3.25 11.99 5.71
C GLN A 61 -3.18 10.54 5.24
N TRP A 62 -3.10 9.57 6.16
CA TRP A 62 -3.13 8.15 5.79
C TRP A 62 -4.43 7.76 5.09
N GLU A 63 -5.59 8.24 5.58
CA GLU A 63 -6.89 7.98 4.96
C GLU A 63 -7.03 8.56 3.56
N GLU A 64 -6.39 9.70 3.31
CA GLU A 64 -6.39 10.41 2.02
C GLU A 64 -5.37 9.84 1.03
N LEU A 65 -4.16 9.50 1.49
CA LEU A 65 -3.01 9.20 0.63
C LEU A 65 -2.76 7.69 0.49
N ASP A 66 -2.63 6.97 1.61
CA ASP A 66 -2.14 5.58 1.62
C ASP A 66 -3.25 4.53 1.62
N ALA A 67 -4.37 4.81 2.31
CA ALA A 67 -5.49 3.90 2.44
C ALA A 67 -6.26 3.60 1.14
N PRO A 68 -6.44 4.54 0.18
CA PRO A 68 -7.34 4.32 -0.96
C PRO A 68 -6.99 3.08 -1.82
N PRO A 69 -5.73 2.81 -2.17
CA PRO A 69 -5.36 1.61 -2.92
C PRO A 69 -5.69 0.30 -2.19
N PHE A 70 -5.46 0.22 -0.87
CA PHE A 70 -5.80 -0.98 -0.09
C PHE A 70 -7.32 -1.16 0.01
N ARG A 71 -8.07 -0.09 0.23
CA ARG A 71 -9.54 -0.13 0.21
C ARG A 71 -10.07 -0.61 -1.15
N ALA A 72 -9.45 -0.19 -2.25
CA ALA A 72 -9.81 -0.66 -3.58
C ALA A 72 -9.49 -2.15 -3.79
N ALA A 73 -8.31 -2.62 -3.36
CA ALA A 73 -7.95 -4.03 -3.40
C ALA A 73 -8.95 -4.90 -2.60
N ILE A 74 -9.32 -4.47 -1.38
CA ILE A 74 -10.29 -5.19 -0.54
C ILE A 74 -11.66 -5.26 -1.22
N ARG A 75 -12.15 -4.14 -1.78
CA ARG A 75 -13.41 -4.14 -2.56
C ARG A 75 -13.35 -5.04 -3.78
N ALA A 76 -12.18 -5.15 -4.42
CA ALA A 76 -11.92 -6.07 -5.52
C ALA A 76 -11.70 -7.53 -5.08
N ARG A 77 -11.85 -7.84 -3.78
CA ARG A 77 -11.73 -9.19 -3.20
C ARG A 77 -10.32 -9.78 -3.33
N ILE A 78 -9.29 -8.96 -3.08
CA ILE A 78 -7.89 -9.39 -2.96
C ILE A 78 -7.77 -10.61 -2.01
N ASP A 79 -6.95 -11.60 -2.38
CA ASP A 79 -6.74 -12.80 -1.57
C ASP A 79 -5.93 -12.52 -0.29
N SER A 80 -4.99 -11.57 -0.37
CA SER A 80 -4.03 -11.32 0.71
C SER A 80 -3.49 -9.90 0.74
N ILE A 81 -3.05 -9.47 1.92
CA ILE A 81 -2.35 -8.21 2.15
C ILE A 81 -1.03 -8.52 2.84
N MET A 82 0.08 -7.99 2.30
CA MET A 82 1.39 -8.10 2.92
C MET A 82 1.68 -6.85 3.74
N THR A 83 2.03 -7.04 5.01
CA THR A 83 2.48 -5.99 5.93
C THR A 83 3.91 -5.56 5.63
N ALA A 84 4.19 -4.27 5.82
CA ALA A 84 5.50 -3.67 5.71
C ALA A 84 6.25 -3.75 7.05
N HIS A 85 7.58 -3.73 6.99
CA HIS A 85 8.43 -3.50 8.15
C HIS A 85 8.63 -1.99 8.36
N ILE A 86 7.60 -1.31 8.89
CA ILE A 86 7.57 0.14 9.15
C ILE A 86 6.75 0.44 10.41
N VAL A 87 6.92 1.62 10.99
CA VAL A 87 6.08 2.15 12.08
C VAL A 87 5.24 3.31 11.55
N VAL A 88 3.95 3.35 11.93
CA VAL A 88 3.05 4.49 11.64
C VAL A 88 2.34 4.90 12.93
N PRO A 89 2.93 5.82 13.73
CA PRO A 89 2.45 6.12 15.08
C PRO A 89 1.00 6.59 15.17
N ALA A 90 0.48 7.19 14.09
CA ALA A 90 -0.91 7.67 14.03
C ALA A 90 -1.94 6.53 13.85
N LEU A 91 -1.51 5.34 13.44
CA LEU A 91 -2.36 4.17 13.29
C LEU A 91 -2.26 3.22 14.48
N ASP A 92 -1.05 3.07 15.01
CA ASP A 92 -0.74 2.27 16.19
C ASP A 92 0.35 3.00 17.00
N PRO A 93 0.09 3.34 18.28
CA PRO A 93 1.07 4.03 19.12
C PRO A 93 2.14 3.11 19.71
N SER A 94 2.05 1.79 19.50
CA SER A 94 2.97 0.78 20.07
C SER A 94 4.20 0.49 19.21
#